data_AF-A0A916SDE1-F1
#
_entry.id   AF-A0A916SDE1-F1
#
_cell.length_a   1.000
_cell.length_b   1.000
_cell.length_c   1.000
_cell.angle_alpha   90.00
_cell.angle_beta   90.00
_cell.angle_gamma   90.00
#
_symmetry.space_group_name_H-M   'P 1'
#
loop_
_entity.id
_entity.type
_entity.pdbx_description
1 polymer ?
#
loop_
_entity_poly.entity_id
_entity_poly.type
_entity_poly.pdbx_seq_one_letter_code
_entity_poly.pdbx_strand_id
1 'polypeptide(L)' 'MNQPVAHAELIATYKRAEADAAHKAGLIKAVATKGPKAIQAAVETAAKAAKRRDSYARRLAKSGVNFKD' A
#
# COMPACT_ATOMS: atom_id res chain seq x y z
N MET A 1 -18.08 -20.02 -12.47
CA MET A 1 -18.71 -18.70 -12.26
C MET A 1 -18.62 -18.35 -10.77
N ASN A 2 -17.73 -17.43 -10.34
CA ASN A 2 -17.85 -16.78 -9.00
C ASN A 2 -16.91 -15.57 -8.77
N GLN A 3 -16.55 -14.80 -9.79
CA GLN A 3 -15.44 -13.82 -9.64
C GLN A 3 -15.76 -12.41 -9.12
N PRO A 4 -17.01 -11.91 -8.95
CA PRO A 4 -17.22 -10.50 -8.55
C PRO A 4 -16.80 -10.22 -7.09
N VAL A 5 -17.01 -11.16 -6.16
CA VAL A 5 -16.61 -10.98 -4.74
C VAL A 5 -15.09 -10.96 -4.59
N ALA A 6 -14.38 -11.83 -5.31
CA ALA A 6 -12.91 -11.88 -5.28
C ALA A 6 -12.27 -10.58 -5.81
N HIS A 7 -12.88 -9.94 -6.81
CA HIS A 7 -12.43 -8.63 -7.29
C HIS A 7 -12.71 -7.52 -6.27
N ALA A 8 -13.90 -7.51 -5.65
CA ALA A 8 -14.22 -6.54 -4.60
C ALA A 8 -13.30 -6.65 -3.38
N GLU A 9 -12.94 -7.87 -2.96
CA GLU A 9 -11.96 -8.09 -1.89
C GLU A 9 -10.54 -7.67 -2.26
N LEU A 10 -10.12 -7.90 -3.51
CA LEU A 10 -8.83 -7.43 -4.03
C LEU A 10 -8.77 -5.90 -4.07
N ILE A 11 -9.85 -5.24 -4.49
CA ILE A 11 -9.99 -3.78 -4.49
C ILE A 11 -9.94 -3.23 -3.05
N ALA A 12 -10.69 -3.84 -2.12
CA ALA A 12 -10.68 -3.44 -0.72
C ALA A 12 -9.30 -3.63 -0.08
N THR A 13 -8.60 -4.73 -0.41
CA THR A 13 -7.24 -5.01 0.04
C THR A 13 -6.25 -3.98 -0.50
N TYR A 14 -6.37 -3.61 -1.78
CA TYR A 14 -5.56 -2.54 -2.38
C TYR A 14 -5.77 -1.20 -1.67
N LYS A 15 -7.03 -0.78 -1.44
CA LYS A 15 -7.35 0.46 -0.72
C LYS A 15 -6.79 0.48 0.70
N ARG A 16 -6.86 -0.65 1.43
CA ARG A 16 -6.23 -0.78 2.75
C ARG A 16 -4.70 -0.67 2.67
N ALA A 17 -4.07 -1.29 1.67
CA ALA A 17 -2.63 -1.19 1.47
C ALA A 17 -2.19 0.22 1.08
N GLU A 18 -3.01 0.97 0.33
CA GLU A 18 -2.78 2.36 -0.01
C GLU A 18 -2.85 3.27 1.23
N ALA A 19 -3.89 3.11 2.05
CA ALA A 19 -4.00 3.83 3.33
C ALA A 19 -2.84 3.49 4.29
N ASP A 20 -2.42 2.22 4.37
CA ASP A 20 -1.26 1.79 5.17
C ASP A 20 0.04 2.44 4.68
N ALA A 21 0.24 2.48 3.36
CA ALA A 21 1.42 3.13 2.77
C ALA A 21 1.42 4.64 3.04
N ALA A 22 0.28 5.32 2.90
CA ALA A 22 0.14 6.74 3.21
C ALA A 22 0.39 7.03 4.71
N HIS A 23 -0.16 6.20 5.59
CA HIS A 23 0.04 6.31 7.04
C HIS A 23 1.51 6.13 7.42
N LYS A 24 2.17 5.09 6.90
CA LYS A 24 3.60 4.84 7.15
C LYS A 24 4.51 5.90 6.57
N ALA A 25 4.17 6.47 5.42
CA ALA A 25 4.87 7.63 4.87
C ALA A 25 4.71 8.85 5.79
N GLY A 26 3.53 9.08 6.35
CA GLY A 26 3.28 10.12 7.36
C GLY A 26 4.11 9.94 8.63
N LEU A 27 4.33 8.69 9.06
CA LEU A 27 5.17 8.38 10.23
C LEU A 27 6.62 8.82 10.06
N ILE A 28 7.15 8.92 8.83
CA ILE A 28 8.50 9.44 8.58
C ILE A 28 8.66 10.85 9.14
N LYS A 29 7.65 11.71 8.93
CA LYS A 29 7.64 13.07 9.49
C LYS A 29 7.52 13.04 11.02
N ALA A 30 6.73 12.12 11.56
CA ALA A 30 6.54 11.97 13.01
C ALA A 30 7.82 11.49 13.73
N VAL A 31 8.64 10.66 13.07
CA VAL A 31 9.92 10.19 13.63
C VAL A 31 11.11 11.08 13.27
N ALA A 32 10.89 12.19 12.56
CA ALA A 32 11.95 13.12 12.17
C ALA A 32 12.72 13.67 13.40
N THR A 33 12.02 13.84 14.52
CA THR A 33 12.60 14.30 15.80
C THR A 33 13.39 13.22 16.55
N LYS A 34 13.30 11.95 16.13
CA LYS A 34 13.95 10.81 16.80
C LYS A 34 15.34 10.47 16.23
N GLY A 35 15.79 11.20 15.21
CA GLY A 35 17.11 11.06 14.60
C GLY A 35 17.17 10.13 13.37
N PRO A 36 18.32 10.09 12.68
CA PRO A 36 18.44 9.51 11.33
C PRO A 36 18.14 8.01 11.26
N LYS A 37 18.49 7.22 12.29
CA LYS A 37 18.17 5.78 12.34
C LYS A 37 16.66 5.52 12.37
N ALA A 38 15.90 6.33 13.11
CA ALA A 38 14.45 6.20 13.20
C ALA A 38 13.79 6.58 11.86
N ILE A 39 14.29 7.64 11.21
CA ILE A 39 13.86 8.05 9.87
C ILE A 39 14.13 6.92 8.87
N GLN A 40 15.33 6.33 8.87
CA GLN A 40 15.69 5.21 7.99
C GLN A 40 14.72 4.03 8.17
N ALA A 41 14.44 3.62 9.41
CA ALA A 41 13.52 2.53 9.70
C ALA A 41 12.08 2.83 9.24
N ALA A 42 11.61 4.07 9.42
CA ALA A 42 10.30 4.50 8.93
C ALA A 42 10.23 4.53 7.41
N VAL A 43 11.29 4.99 6.74
CA VAL A 43 11.42 4.99 5.27
C VAL A 43 11.40 3.56 4.73
N GLU A 44 12.16 2.64 5.31
CA GLU A 44 12.15 1.22 4.90
C GLU A 44 10.76 0.58 5.10
N THR A 45 10.09 0.92 6.20
CA THR A 45 8.74 0.45 6.51
C THR A 45 7.71 0.98 5.52
N ALA A 46 7.79 2.27 5.18
CA ALA A 46 6.94 2.90 4.16
C ALA A 46 7.21 2.30 2.77
N ALA A 47 8.48 2.07 2.42
CA ALA A 47 8.87 1.45 1.15
C ALA A 47 8.35 0.00 1.02
N LYS A 48 8.40 -0.79 2.11
CA LYS A 48 7.81 -2.13 2.14
C LYS A 48 6.28 -2.09 1.96
N ALA A 49 5.60 -1.13 2.58
CA ALA A 49 4.16 -0.95 2.41
C ALA A 49 3.79 -0.53 0.97
N ALA A 50 4.54 0.41 0.39
CA ALA A 50 4.38 0.79 -1.02
C ALA A 50 4.56 -0.40 -1.96
N LYS A 51 5.59 -1.23 -1.76
CA LYS A 51 5.77 -2.48 -2.55
C LYS A 51 4.58 -3.44 -2.42
N ARG A 52 3.95 -3.54 -1.25
CA ARG A 52 2.73 -4.36 -1.08
C ARG A 52 1.57 -3.77 -1.89
N ARG A 53 1.34 -2.46 -1.80
CA ARG A 53 0.35 -1.75 -2.63
C ARG A 53 0.57 -2.03 -4.12
N ASP A 54 1.81 -1.88 -4.60
CA ASP A 54 2.15 -2.09 -6.00
C ASP A 54 1.95 -3.55 -6.44
N SER A 55 2.20 -4.52 -5.56
CA SER A 55 1.93 -5.94 -5.81
C SER A 55 0.42 -6.20 -5.97
N TYR A 56 -0.42 -5.60 -5.11
CA TYR A 56 -1.88 -5.66 -5.27
C TYR A 56 -2.35 -4.94 -6.54
N ALA A 57 -1.77 -3.79 -6.87
CA ALA A 57 -2.05 -3.07 -8.12
C ALA A 57 -1.75 -3.95 -9.34
N ARG A 58 -0.60 -4.65 -9.36
CA ARG A 58 -0.26 -5.59 -10.43
C ARG A 58 -1.25 -6.76 -10.51
N ARG A 59 -1.72 -7.28 -9.38
CA ARG A 59 -2.75 -8.35 -9.35
C ARG A 59 -4.09 -7.85 -9.90
N LEU A 60 -4.47 -6.61 -9.59
CA LEU A 60 -5.67 -5.96 -10.13
C LEU A 60 -5.56 -5.73 -11.64
N ALA A 61 -4.43 -5.18 -12.10
CA ALA A 61 -4.15 -4.96 -13.51
C ALA A 61 -4.16 -6.28 -14.32
N LYS A 62 -3.54 -7.35 -13.79
CA LYS A 62 -3.56 -8.68 -14.41
C LYS A 62 -4.95 -9.31 -14.46
N SER A 63 -5.85 -8.88 -13.57
CA SER A 63 -7.24 -9.34 -13.52
C SER A 63 -8.16 -8.58 -14.49
N GLY A 64 -7.64 -7.64 -15.29
CA GLY A 64 -8.43 -6.81 -16.20
C GLY A 64 -9.32 -5.77 -15.50
N VAL A 65 -9.20 -5.66 -14.17
CA VAL A 65 -9.90 -4.65 -13.38
C VAL A 65 -9.16 -3.34 -13.61
N ASN A 66 -9.65 -2.56 -14.57
CA ASN A 66 -9.18 -1.20 -14.80
C ASN A 66 -9.56 -0.37 -13.57
N PHE A 67 -8.61 -0.21 -12.64
CA PHE A 67 -8.74 0.68 -11.49
C PHE A 67 -8.58 2.11 -11.99
N LYS A 68 -9.53 2.53 -12.82
CA LYS A 68 -9.68 3.90 -13.27
C LYS A 68 -10.78 4.45 -12.36
N ASP A 69 -10.35 5.38 -11.52
CA ASP A 69 -11.15 6.36 -10.79
C ASP A 69 -12.64 6.42 -11.20
#